data_AF-A0A833VRK1-F1
#
_entry.id   AF-A0A833VRK1-F1
#
_cell.length_a   1.000
_cell.length_b   1.000
_cell.length_c   1.000
_cell.angle_alpha   90.00
_cell.angle_beta   90.00
_cell.angle_gamma   90.00
#
_symmetry.space_group_name_H-M   'P 1'
#
loop_
_entity.id
_entity.type
_entity.pdbx_description
1 polymer ?
#
loop_
_entity_poly.entity_id
_entity_poly.type
_entity_poly.pdbx_seq_one_letter_code
_entity_poly.pdbx_strand_id
1 'polypeptide(L)'
;MLATKPGMLPDFKLFGLYSLMSILIFASGCVSNDLADINYDRKVERCKTRPLVSGEITPVQGWLFWAFIISLLLPLVLQLNKLCIALAAVEQVLWLAYPLMKRVTYWTPAFLGLVQSWGATLGWAAVKGNLNDVSIFLPVHIAGICWTMVYETIYAHQDKNEDEEAGVKSIALLFGDSTRTWLLGFATICIGSLMFAGYNAHMGWPFYLSMIPAFGHLLWQIFSVDLSNGLDCFMKFKTSKWFGAIVLAGMCMSKDIRRLTTASKKTSFAFWPSWLWQNPDCGKTLIAKAVENEVGANFIHIKGPELLNKYVGESESEVRKLFARARTNSPCIIFFDELLIELHGADNRQGVFVIGATNRIEVKSFSAYISSYDRIEVMDQALLRPERLGKILYVPLPGANERVAIMKAHAHKRPIDANVDLDLWPEWSGATIYRVQTLPLW
;
A
#
# COMPACT_ATOMS: atom_id res chain seq x y z
N MET A 1 1.40 -0.25 -6.94
CA MET A 1 2.47 -1.07 -6.34
C MET A 1 2.85 -0.59 -4.94
N LEU A 2 3.23 0.68 -4.74
CA LEU A 2 3.66 1.22 -3.44
C LEU A 2 2.65 1.06 -2.29
N ALA A 3 1.35 1.06 -2.60
CA ALA A 3 0.28 0.96 -1.60
C ALA A 3 0.07 -0.43 -0.99
N THR A 4 0.58 -1.50 -1.61
CA THR A 4 0.34 -2.86 -1.09
C THR A 4 1.23 -3.14 0.11
N LYS A 5 0.88 -4.16 0.89
CA LYS A 5 1.76 -4.62 1.97
C LYS A 5 3.14 -5.04 1.41
N PRO A 6 4.21 -4.86 2.21
CA PRO A 6 5.52 -5.45 1.97
C PRO A 6 5.48 -6.89 1.43
N GLY A 7 6.15 -7.15 0.32
CA GLY A 7 6.27 -8.51 -0.25
C GLY A 7 4.99 -9.08 -0.89
N MET A 8 3.91 -8.29 -1.00
CA MET A 8 2.71 -8.69 -1.72
C MET A 8 2.57 -7.93 -3.05
N LEU A 9 2.19 -8.67 -4.09
CA LEU A 9 1.73 -8.07 -5.35
C LEU A 9 0.31 -7.53 -5.18
N PRO A 10 -0.08 -6.51 -5.96
CA PRO A 10 -1.46 -6.02 -5.98
C PRO A 10 -2.39 -7.14 -6.46
N ASP A 11 -3.64 -7.08 -5.98
CA ASP A 11 -4.70 -7.94 -6.51
C ASP A 11 -4.81 -7.75 -8.03
N PHE A 12 -4.68 -8.85 -8.78
CA PHE A 12 -4.74 -8.85 -10.24
C PHE A 12 -6.07 -8.30 -10.76
N LYS A 13 -7.18 -8.51 -10.02
CA LYS A 13 -8.47 -7.93 -10.39
C LYS A 13 -8.44 -6.42 -10.29
N LEU A 14 -7.93 -5.89 -9.18
CA LEU A 14 -7.79 -4.45 -8.98
C LEU A 14 -6.82 -3.83 -9.99
N PHE A 15 -5.71 -4.51 -10.28
CA PHE A 15 -4.74 -4.08 -11.29
C PHE A 15 -5.33 -4.02 -12.70
N GLY A 16 -6.09 -5.04 -13.10
CA GLY A 16 -6.79 -5.07 -14.39
C GLY A 16 -7.85 -3.97 -14.49
N LEU A 17 -8.63 -3.77 -13.42
CA LEU A 17 -9.64 -2.70 -13.34
C LEU A 17 -9.00 -1.32 -13.54
N TYR A 18 -7.92 -1.03 -12.80
CA TYR A 18 -7.18 0.23 -12.92
C TYR A 18 -6.55 0.44 -14.30
N SER A 19 -6.04 -0.62 -14.92
CA SER A 19 -5.45 -0.54 -16.26
C SER A 19 -6.50 -0.15 -17.29
N LEU A 20 -7.68 -0.77 -17.24
CA LEU A 20 -8.80 -0.43 -18.12
C LEU A 20 -9.32 0.99 -17.87
N MET A 21 -9.48 1.36 -16.59
CA MET A 21 -9.89 2.72 -16.22
C MET A 21 -8.90 3.78 -16.71
N SER A 22 -7.60 3.54 -16.57
CA SER A 22 -6.57 4.47 -17.05
C SER A 22 -6.72 4.72 -18.54
N ILE A 23 -6.88 3.67 -19.36
CA ILE A 23 -7.08 3.81 -20.81
C ILE A 23 -8.29 4.71 -21.12
N LEU A 24 -9.42 4.49 -20.46
CA LEU A 24 -10.65 5.28 -20.68
C LEU A 24 -10.50 6.73 -20.20
N ILE A 25 -9.84 6.96 -19.05
CA ILE A 25 -9.57 8.30 -18.53
C ILE A 25 -8.69 9.09 -19.49
N PHE A 26 -7.59 8.49 -19.97
CA PHE A 26 -6.72 9.12 -20.95
C PHE A 26 -7.44 9.40 -22.28
N ALA A 27 -8.25 8.45 -22.76
CA ALA A 27 -9.05 8.65 -23.97
C ALA A 27 -10.05 9.82 -23.82
N SER A 28 -10.75 9.89 -22.69
CA SER A 28 -11.64 11.00 -22.33
C SER A 28 -10.88 12.34 -22.36
N GLY A 29 -9.71 12.38 -21.74
CA GLY A 29 -8.82 13.54 -21.73
C GLY A 29 -8.44 14.02 -23.13
N CYS A 30 -7.97 13.11 -23.99
CA CYS A 30 -7.64 13.41 -25.39
C CYS A 30 -8.82 14.00 -26.17
N VAL A 31 -10.00 13.39 -26.07
CA VAL A 31 -11.20 13.87 -26.79
C VAL A 31 -11.61 15.26 -26.29
N SER A 32 -11.59 15.49 -24.97
CA SER A 32 -11.90 16.80 -24.40
C SER A 32 -10.89 17.88 -24.83
N ASN A 33 -9.61 17.51 -24.97
CA ASN A 33 -8.56 18.39 -25.45
C ASN A 33 -8.78 18.76 -26.92
N ASP A 34 -8.99 17.77 -27.80
CA ASP A 34 -9.20 18.02 -29.22
C ASP A 34 -10.47 18.86 -29.48
N LEU A 35 -11.52 18.70 -28.66
CA LEU A 35 -12.73 19.54 -28.73
C LEU A 35 -12.49 20.98 -28.30
N ALA A 36 -11.66 21.21 -27.27
CA ALA A 36 -11.37 22.54 -26.73
C ALA A 36 -10.36 23.32 -27.60
N ASP A 37 -9.47 22.61 -28.30
CA ASP A 37 -8.33 23.17 -29.02
C ASP A 37 -8.57 23.36 -30.53
N ILE A 38 -9.75 23.03 -31.08
CA ILE A 38 -10.09 23.12 -32.52
C ILE A 38 -9.56 24.41 -33.19
N ASN A 39 -9.79 25.57 -32.57
CA ASN A 39 -9.38 26.86 -33.15
C ASN A 39 -7.86 27.12 -33.09
N TYR A 40 -7.17 26.55 -32.09
CA TYR A 40 -5.71 26.65 -31.96
C TYR A 40 -5.03 25.64 -32.88
N ASP A 41 -5.54 24.41 -32.91
CA ASP A 41 -5.00 23.34 -33.76
C ASP A 41 -5.11 23.66 -35.26
N ARG A 42 -6.05 24.54 -35.68
CA ARG A 42 -6.10 25.08 -37.05
C ARG A 42 -4.89 25.94 -37.43
N LYS A 43 -4.26 26.59 -36.45
CA LYS A 43 -3.12 27.49 -36.67
C LYS A 43 -1.79 26.75 -36.78
N VAL A 44 -1.71 25.55 -36.20
CA VAL A 44 -0.50 24.72 -36.14
C VAL A 44 -0.50 23.74 -37.30
N GLU A 45 0.54 23.75 -38.14
CA GLU A 45 0.55 22.98 -39.41
C GLU A 45 0.38 21.48 -39.14
N ARG A 46 1.10 20.95 -38.14
CA ARG A 46 1.03 19.54 -37.73
C ARG A 46 -0.37 19.10 -37.32
N CYS A 47 -1.18 20.01 -36.76
CA CYS A 47 -2.47 19.67 -36.17
C CYS A 47 -3.63 19.79 -37.16
N LYS A 48 -3.39 20.27 -38.39
CA LYS A 48 -4.43 20.38 -39.44
C LYS A 48 -5.01 19.05 -39.87
N THR A 49 -4.28 17.96 -39.72
CA THR A 49 -4.72 16.59 -40.04
C THR A 49 -5.56 15.93 -38.93
N ARG A 50 -5.75 16.58 -37.78
CA ARG A 50 -6.58 16.03 -36.70
C ARG A 50 -8.04 15.90 -37.14
N PRO A 51 -8.77 14.83 -36.76
CA PRO A 51 -10.12 14.55 -37.28
C PRO A 51 -11.15 15.67 -37.09
N LEU A 52 -11.12 16.39 -35.96
CA LEU A 52 -12.02 17.52 -35.68
C LEU A 52 -11.63 18.79 -36.44
N VAL A 53 -10.36 18.94 -36.81
CA VAL A 53 -9.82 20.10 -37.52
C VAL A 53 -9.99 19.95 -39.02
N SER A 54 -9.70 18.75 -39.54
CA SER A 54 -9.87 18.39 -40.95
C SER A 54 -11.34 18.29 -41.37
N GLY A 55 -12.26 18.16 -40.40
CA GLY A 55 -13.69 18.02 -40.65
C GLY A 55 -14.14 16.59 -40.93
N GLU A 56 -13.27 15.59 -40.74
CA GLU A 56 -13.62 14.16 -40.80
C GLU A 56 -14.69 13.80 -39.75
N ILE A 57 -14.66 14.48 -38.60
CA ILE A 57 -15.60 14.28 -37.49
C ILE A 57 -16.19 15.64 -37.08
N THR A 58 -17.50 15.67 -36.83
CA THR A 58 -18.17 16.87 -36.30
C THR A 58 -17.97 17.02 -34.79
N PRO A 59 -18.00 18.25 -34.23
CA PRO A 59 -17.91 18.45 -32.78
C PRO A 59 -19.00 17.69 -31.99
N VAL A 60 -20.20 17.55 -32.57
CA VAL A 60 -21.29 16.77 -31.98
C VAL A 60 -20.92 15.29 -31.86
N GLN A 61 -20.35 14.69 -32.91
CA GLN A 61 -19.84 13.32 -32.86
C GLN A 61 -18.72 13.16 -31.83
N GLY A 62 -17.84 14.17 -31.69
CA GLY A 62 -16.82 14.19 -30.65
C GLY A 62 -17.40 14.17 -29.23
N TRP A 63 -18.40 15.01 -28.94
CA TRP A 63 -19.09 15.01 -27.64
C TRP A 63 -19.85 13.70 -27.37
N LEU A 64 -20.48 13.12 -28.39
CA LEU A 64 -21.15 11.81 -28.26
C LEU A 64 -20.14 10.70 -27.96
N PHE A 65 -18.98 10.70 -28.61
CA PHE A 65 -17.90 9.74 -28.34
C PHE A 65 -17.32 9.92 -26.93
N TRP A 66 -17.14 11.16 -26.48
CA TRP A 66 -16.73 11.45 -25.11
C TRP A 66 -17.75 10.92 -24.09
N ALA A 67 -19.04 11.19 -24.29
CA ALA A 67 -20.12 10.69 -23.44
C ALA A 67 -20.15 9.14 -23.40
N PHE A 68 -19.88 8.49 -24.53
CA PHE A 68 -19.74 7.04 -24.61
C PHE A 68 -18.58 6.54 -23.74
N ILE A 69 -17.40 7.16 -23.81
CA ILE A 69 -16.25 6.80 -22.94
C ILE A 69 -16.60 6.95 -21.46
N ILE A 70 -17.27 8.05 -21.07
CA ILE A 70 -17.70 8.28 -19.68
C ILE A 70 -18.71 7.21 -19.23
N SER A 71 -19.64 6.80 -20.12
CA SER A 71 -20.61 5.74 -19.83
C SER A 71 -19.94 4.38 -19.58
N LEU A 72 -18.81 4.09 -20.24
CA LEU A 72 -18.01 2.89 -20.00
C LEU A 72 -17.18 3.00 -18.71
N LEU A 73 -16.69 4.19 -18.39
CA LEU A 73 -15.86 4.43 -17.20
C LEU A 73 -16.68 4.35 -15.91
N LEU A 74 -17.92 4.86 -15.91
CA LEU A 74 -18.76 4.98 -14.72
C LEU A 74 -18.97 3.63 -13.99
N PRO A 75 -19.37 2.52 -14.65
CA PRO A 75 -19.52 1.22 -13.99
C PRO A 75 -18.21 0.67 -13.39
N LEU A 76 -17.04 1.05 -13.94
CA LEU A 76 -15.74 0.63 -13.40
C LEU A 76 -15.41 1.40 -12.12
N VAL A 77 -15.64 2.71 -12.12
CA VAL A 77 -15.44 3.57 -10.94
C VAL A 77 -16.38 3.16 -9.80
N LEU A 78 -17.63 2.82 -10.10
CA LEU A 78 -18.64 2.41 -9.11
C LEU A 78 -18.29 1.09 -8.39
N GLN A 79 -17.36 0.29 -8.92
CA GLN A 79 -16.85 -0.90 -8.23
C GLN A 79 -15.80 -0.58 -7.16
N LEU A 80 -15.31 0.66 -7.09
CA LEU A 80 -14.33 1.10 -6.11
C LEU A 80 -15.00 1.62 -4.82
N ASN A 81 -14.16 1.94 -3.83
CA ASN A 81 -14.65 2.52 -2.58
C ASN A 81 -15.16 3.96 -2.76
N LYS A 82 -15.95 4.45 -1.79
CA LYS A 82 -16.56 5.79 -1.84
C LYS A 82 -15.54 6.92 -2.03
N LEU A 83 -14.35 6.77 -1.44
CA LEU A 83 -13.26 7.73 -1.58
C LEU A 83 -12.74 7.78 -3.01
N CYS A 84 -12.53 6.63 -3.66
CA CYS A 84 -12.14 6.55 -5.06
C CYS A 84 -13.20 7.14 -5.99
N ILE A 85 -14.49 6.96 -5.73
CA ILE A 85 -15.57 7.57 -6.52
C ILE A 85 -15.48 9.10 -6.47
N ALA A 86 -15.30 9.67 -5.26
CA ALA A 86 -15.13 11.11 -5.10
C ALA A 86 -13.85 11.61 -5.79
N LEU A 87 -12.73 10.91 -5.64
CA LEU A 87 -11.45 11.26 -6.28
C LEU A 87 -11.53 11.17 -7.81
N ALA A 88 -12.24 10.19 -8.36
CA ALA A 88 -12.45 10.06 -9.81
C ALA A 88 -13.30 11.21 -10.37
N ALA A 89 -14.29 11.70 -9.61
CA ALA A 89 -15.06 12.88 -10.00
C ALA A 89 -14.17 14.14 -10.07
N VAL A 90 -13.28 14.31 -9.08
CA VAL A 90 -12.29 15.40 -9.10
C VAL A 90 -11.33 15.26 -10.29
N GLU A 91 -10.88 14.04 -10.60
CA GLU A 91 -10.02 13.77 -11.75
C GLU A 91 -10.64 14.22 -13.07
N GLN A 92 -11.94 13.98 -13.27
CA GLN A 92 -12.64 14.43 -14.49
C GLN A 92 -12.68 15.95 -14.59
N VAL A 93 -12.87 16.66 -13.48
CA VAL A 93 -12.83 18.13 -13.47
C VAL A 93 -11.43 18.64 -13.85
N LEU A 94 -10.38 17.98 -13.34
CA LEU A 94 -9.00 18.32 -13.70
C LEU A 94 -8.72 18.08 -15.20
N TRP A 95 -9.18 16.97 -15.76
CA TRP A 95 -9.06 16.70 -17.20
C TRP A 95 -9.80 17.71 -18.07
N LEU A 96 -11.01 18.12 -17.69
CA LEU A 96 -11.78 19.14 -18.41
C LEU A 96 -11.15 20.55 -18.29
N ALA A 97 -10.47 20.82 -17.18
CA ALA A 97 -9.77 22.08 -16.97
C ALA A 97 -8.43 22.17 -17.73
N TYR A 98 -7.75 21.04 -17.96
CA TYR A 98 -6.42 20.99 -18.55
C TYR A 98 -6.28 21.74 -19.89
N PRO A 99 -7.17 21.55 -20.90
CA PRO A 99 -7.04 22.25 -22.18
C PRO A 99 -7.11 23.78 -22.04
N LEU A 100 -7.81 24.28 -21.02
CA LEU A 100 -7.93 25.71 -20.75
C LEU A 100 -6.65 26.32 -20.17
N MET A 101 -5.77 25.51 -19.58
CA MET A 101 -4.58 26.00 -18.89
C MET A 101 -3.60 26.71 -19.82
N LYS A 102 -3.57 26.33 -21.11
CA LYS A 102 -2.76 27.01 -22.16
C LYS A 102 -3.09 28.49 -22.30
N ARG A 103 -4.30 28.89 -21.90
CA ARG A 103 -4.78 30.29 -21.95
C ARG A 103 -4.34 31.09 -20.72
N VAL A 104 -4.07 30.40 -19.61
CA VAL A 104 -3.85 31.02 -18.30
C VAL A 104 -2.36 31.06 -17.95
N THR A 105 -1.60 30.01 -18.23
CA THR A 105 -0.23 29.83 -17.72
C THR A 105 0.74 29.27 -18.76
N TYR A 106 2.04 29.57 -18.60
CA TYR A 106 3.14 28.90 -19.32
C TYR A 106 3.47 27.51 -18.74
N TRP A 107 2.99 27.22 -17.53
CA TRP A 107 3.25 25.99 -16.79
C TRP A 107 2.21 24.90 -17.08
N THR A 108 1.73 24.82 -18.31
CA THR A 108 0.78 23.79 -18.75
C THR A 108 1.27 22.36 -18.50
N PRO A 109 2.57 22.02 -18.65
CA PRO A 109 3.02 20.67 -18.37
C PRO A 109 2.97 20.32 -16.88
N ALA A 110 3.10 21.31 -15.98
CA ALA A 110 2.99 21.08 -14.55
C ALA A 110 1.55 20.68 -14.18
N PHE A 111 0.57 21.35 -14.79
CA PHE A 111 -0.84 21.00 -14.61
C PHE A 111 -1.17 19.63 -15.21
N LEU A 112 -0.65 19.32 -16.41
CA LEU A 112 -0.80 17.98 -17.00
C LEU A 112 -0.21 16.91 -16.08
N GLY A 113 0.96 17.17 -15.50
CA GLY A 113 1.59 16.26 -14.55
C GLY A 113 0.79 16.06 -13.27
N LEU A 114 0.09 17.10 -12.79
CA LEU A 114 -0.85 16.99 -11.68
C LEU A 114 -2.03 16.06 -12.05
N VAL A 115 -2.64 16.30 -13.22
CA VAL A 115 -3.77 15.50 -13.72
C VAL A 115 -3.36 14.03 -13.88
N GLN A 116 -2.22 13.77 -14.53
CA GLN A 116 -1.73 12.41 -14.77
C GLN A 116 -1.30 11.69 -13.50
N SER A 117 -0.68 12.40 -12.55
CA SER A 117 -0.29 11.81 -11.28
C SER A 117 -1.47 11.53 -10.35
N TRP A 118 -2.65 12.08 -10.63
CA TRP A 118 -3.89 11.80 -9.88
C TRP A 118 -4.26 10.31 -9.86
N GLY A 119 -3.92 9.57 -10.92
CA GLY A 119 -4.07 8.12 -10.96
C GLY A 119 -3.30 7.41 -9.83
N ALA A 120 -2.20 7.98 -9.33
CA ALA A 120 -1.49 7.47 -8.16
C ALA A 120 -2.29 7.65 -6.86
N THR A 121 -2.98 8.79 -6.68
CA THR A 121 -3.91 9.03 -5.56
C THR A 121 -5.04 8.02 -5.59
N LEU A 122 -5.64 7.84 -6.76
CA LEU A 122 -6.73 6.91 -6.97
C LEU A 122 -6.26 5.50 -6.59
N GLY A 123 -5.11 5.07 -7.13
CA GLY A 123 -4.55 3.74 -6.87
C GLY A 123 -4.17 3.49 -5.41
N TRP A 124 -3.72 4.54 -4.71
CA TRP A 124 -3.47 4.47 -3.26
C TRP A 124 -4.77 4.29 -2.49
N ALA A 125 -5.76 5.15 -2.75
CA ALA A 125 -7.06 5.11 -2.11
C ALA A 125 -7.79 3.77 -2.32
N ALA A 126 -7.64 3.14 -3.49
CA ALA A 126 -8.27 1.83 -3.74
C ALA A 126 -7.69 0.71 -2.88
N VAL A 127 -6.38 0.76 -2.57
CA VAL A 127 -5.72 -0.29 -1.79
C VAL A 127 -5.81 -0.01 -0.29
N LYS A 128 -5.66 1.25 0.15
CA LYS A 128 -5.61 1.63 1.57
C LYS A 128 -6.94 2.12 2.14
N GLY A 129 -7.85 2.61 1.30
CA GLY A 129 -9.12 3.22 1.72
C GLY A 129 -8.99 4.59 2.39
N ASN A 130 -7.79 5.20 2.42
CA ASN A 130 -7.52 6.51 3.03
C ASN A 130 -6.34 7.21 2.33
N LEU A 131 -6.06 8.47 2.70
CA LEU A 131 -4.95 9.29 2.19
C LEU A 131 -4.00 9.78 3.30
N ASN A 132 -3.90 9.05 4.42
CA ASN A 132 -3.17 9.54 5.60
C ASN A 132 -1.64 9.49 5.43
N ASP A 133 -1.15 8.63 4.54
CA ASP A 133 0.30 8.44 4.30
C ASP A 133 0.85 9.50 3.32
N VAL A 134 0.82 10.77 3.77
CA VAL A 134 1.29 11.95 3.03
C VAL A 134 2.73 11.80 2.56
N SER A 135 3.57 11.16 3.36
CA SER A 135 4.98 10.91 3.07
C SER A 135 5.23 9.97 1.89
N ILE A 136 4.22 9.26 1.39
CA ILE A 136 4.34 8.39 0.21
C ILE A 136 3.57 8.99 -0.96
N PHE A 137 2.34 9.45 -0.75
CA PHE A 137 1.50 9.91 -1.87
C PHE A 137 2.02 11.24 -2.45
N LEU A 138 2.38 12.23 -1.62
CA LEU A 138 2.79 13.56 -2.09
C LEU A 138 4.09 13.52 -2.91
N PRO A 139 5.16 12.80 -2.50
CA PRO A 139 6.36 12.68 -3.32
C PRO A 139 6.11 11.97 -4.66
N VAL A 140 5.15 11.04 -4.73
CA VAL A 140 4.76 10.43 -6.01
C VAL A 140 4.09 11.44 -6.94
N HIS A 141 3.30 12.37 -6.42
CA HIS A 141 2.78 13.49 -7.23
C HIS A 141 3.88 14.42 -7.71
N ILE A 142 4.79 14.80 -6.83
CA ILE A 142 5.93 15.65 -7.20
C ILE A 142 6.76 14.96 -8.29
N ALA A 143 7.03 13.66 -8.15
CA ALA A 143 7.70 12.88 -9.17
C ALA A 143 6.95 12.86 -10.50
N GLY A 144 5.64 12.62 -10.49
CA GLY A 144 4.80 12.64 -11.68
C GLY A 144 4.82 13.99 -12.39
N ILE A 145 4.66 15.08 -11.64
CA ILE A 145 4.72 16.45 -12.16
C ILE A 145 6.08 16.73 -12.78
N CYS A 146 7.18 16.44 -12.06
CA CYS A 146 8.52 16.68 -12.56
C CYS A 146 8.87 15.81 -13.77
N TRP A 147 8.41 14.55 -13.82
CA TRP A 147 8.60 13.71 -14.99
C TRP A 147 7.85 14.27 -16.21
N THR A 148 6.59 14.68 -16.04
CA THR A 148 5.82 15.34 -17.09
C THR A 148 6.48 16.63 -17.56
N MET A 149 6.97 17.45 -16.64
CA MET A 149 7.77 18.63 -16.98
C MET A 149 8.98 18.29 -17.85
N VAL A 150 9.64 17.15 -17.65
CA VAL A 150 10.78 16.77 -18.50
C VAL A 150 10.33 16.45 -19.92
N TYR A 151 9.45 15.48 -20.11
CA TYR A 151 9.16 15.00 -21.46
C TYR A 151 8.24 15.94 -22.25
N GLU A 152 7.30 16.63 -21.61
CA GLU A 152 6.43 17.60 -22.28
C GLU A 152 7.17 18.86 -22.66
N THR A 153 8.15 19.30 -21.87
CA THR A 153 8.98 20.44 -22.27
C THR A 153 9.81 20.10 -23.51
N ILE A 154 10.36 18.89 -23.58
CA ILE A 154 11.03 18.40 -24.81
C ILE A 154 10.03 18.36 -25.97
N TYR A 155 8.82 17.84 -25.72
CA TYR A 155 7.78 17.76 -26.73
C TYR A 155 7.37 19.15 -27.26
N ALA A 156 7.23 20.13 -26.38
CA ALA A 156 6.83 21.51 -26.69
C ALA A 156 7.84 22.25 -27.59
N HIS A 157 9.12 21.84 -27.62
CA HIS A 157 10.09 22.41 -28.56
C HIS A 157 9.79 22.06 -30.02
N GLN A 158 8.90 21.10 -30.31
CA GLN A 158 8.45 20.81 -31.68
C GLN A 158 7.74 21.99 -32.33
N ASP A 159 6.89 22.66 -31.56
CA ASP A 159 5.95 23.64 -32.06
C ASP A 159 6.40 25.06 -31.65
N LYS A 160 7.64 25.23 -31.17
CA LYS A 160 8.16 26.48 -30.56
C LYS A 160 7.99 27.72 -31.44
N ASN A 161 8.37 27.63 -32.72
CA ASN A 161 8.30 28.77 -33.64
C ASN A 161 6.84 29.14 -33.97
N GLU A 162 5.99 28.13 -34.17
CA GLU A 162 4.56 28.31 -34.46
C GLU A 162 3.81 28.84 -33.22
N ASP A 163 4.18 28.39 -32.02
CA ASP A 163 3.65 28.87 -30.74
C ASP A 163 3.98 30.35 -30.52
N GLU A 164 5.19 30.78 -30.90
CA GLU A 164 5.62 32.18 -30.83
C GLU A 164 4.79 33.08 -31.76
N GLU A 165 4.62 32.65 -33.02
CA GLU A 165 3.79 33.36 -34.01
C GLU A 165 2.31 33.40 -33.62
N ALA A 166 1.79 32.33 -33.01
CA ALA A 166 0.40 32.23 -32.58
C ALA A 166 0.11 32.95 -31.24
N GLY A 167 1.14 33.45 -30.55
CA GLY A 167 1.03 34.10 -29.24
C GLY A 167 0.62 33.14 -28.11
N VAL A 168 0.98 31.86 -28.22
CA VAL A 168 0.63 30.81 -27.25
C VAL A 168 1.65 30.80 -26.11
N LYS A 169 1.17 30.65 -24.87
CA LYS A 169 2.02 30.59 -23.68
C LYS A 169 2.66 29.20 -23.53
N SER A 170 3.78 28.99 -24.22
CA SER A 170 4.51 27.70 -24.23
C SER A 170 5.69 27.66 -23.27
N ILE A 171 5.90 26.53 -22.59
CA ILE A 171 7.04 26.32 -21.66
C ILE A 171 8.39 26.42 -22.40
N ALA A 172 8.43 26.03 -23.68
CA ALA A 172 9.62 26.08 -24.52
C ALA A 172 10.09 27.51 -24.75
N LEU A 173 9.16 28.47 -24.82
CA LEU A 173 9.45 29.90 -24.90
C LEU A 173 9.94 30.45 -23.56
N LEU A 174 9.31 30.03 -22.45
CA LEU A 174 9.68 30.49 -21.10
C LEU A 174 11.11 30.08 -20.71
N PHE A 175 11.50 28.83 -20.98
CA PHE A 175 12.83 28.34 -20.60
C PHE A 175 13.93 28.72 -21.57
N GLY A 176 13.61 28.94 -22.86
CA GLY A 176 14.57 29.33 -23.88
C GLY A 176 15.84 28.46 -23.86
N ASP A 177 17.00 29.11 -23.83
CA ASP A 177 18.31 28.43 -23.84
C ASP A 177 18.62 27.71 -22.52
N SER A 178 17.95 28.09 -21.43
CA SER A 178 18.11 27.45 -20.11
C SER A 178 17.32 26.15 -19.97
N THR A 179 16.64 25.69 -21.03
CA THR A 179 15.80 24.48 -21.01
C THR A 179 16.52 23.29 -20.38
N ARG A 180 17.74 22.96 -20.84
CA ARG A 180 18.47 21.78 -20.32
C ARG A 180 18.72 21.85 -18.81
N THR A 181 19.04 23.03 -18.28
CA THR A 181 19.26 23.24 -16.84
C THR A 181 17.99 22.98 -16.04
N TRP A 182 16.85 23.49 -16.51
CA TRP A 182 15.54 23.23 -15.89
C TRP A 182 15.18 21.74 -15.94
N LEU A 183 15.38 21.08 -17.09
CA LEU A 183 15.11 19.65 -17.25
C LEU A 183 15.95 18.80 -16.28
N LEU A 184 17.23 19.15 -16.09
CA LEU A 184 18.09 18.47 -15.11
C LEU A 184 17.55 18.63 -13.69
N GLY A 185 17.09 19.83 -13.33
CA GLY A 185 16.45 20.09 -12.04
C GLY A 185 15.22 19.20 -11.82
N PHE A 186 14.30 19.17 -12.79
CA PHE A 186 13.10 18.32 -12.71
C PHE A 186 13.43 16.83 -12.69
N ALA A 187 14.39 16.36 -13.50
CA ALA A 187 14.81 14.96 -13.48
C ALA A 187 15.38 14.55 -12.10
N THR A 188 16.16 15.43 -11.48
CA THR A 188 16.74 15.20 -10.15
C THR A 188 15.66 15.14 -9.07
N ILE A 189 14.72 16.10 -9.08
CA ILE A 189 13.59 16.14 -8.16
C ILE A 189 12.70 14.91 -8.34
N CYS A 190 12.47 14.48 -9.59
CA CYS A 190 11.68 13.29 -9.91
C CYS A 190 12.26 12.03 -9.26
N ILE A 191 13.54 11.75 -9.52
CA ILE A 191 14.22 10.57 -8.95
C ILE A 191 14.28 10.67 -7.42
N GLY A 192 14.66 11.83 -6.87
CA GLY A 192 14.72 12.04 -5.42
C GLY A 192 13.38 11.78 -4.74
N SER A 193 12.29 12.27 -5.34
CA SER A 193 10.93 12.10 -4.80
C SER A 193 10.45 10.64 -4.89
N LEU A 194 10.78 9.92 -5.98
CA LEU A 194 10.51 8.48 -6.10
C LEU A 194 11.29 7.65 -5.08
N MET A 195 12.57 7.98 -4.87
CA MET A 195 13.40 7.31 -3.87
C MET A 195 12.86 7.55 -2.45
N PHE A 196 12.45 8.79 -2.14
CA PHE A 196 11.85 9.12 -0.85
C PHE A 196 10.51 8.42 -0.63
N ALA A 197 9.63 8.38 -1.63
CA ALA A 197 8.39 7.58 -1.57
C ALA A 197 8.68 6.09 -1.38
N GLY A 198 9.68 5.54 -2.08
CA GLY A 198 10.11 4.16 -1.96
C GLY A 198 10.65 3.82 -0.57
N TYR A 199 11.39 4.75 0.06
CA TYR A 199 11.89 4.62 1.43
C TYR A 199 10.75 4.52 2.43
N ASN A 200 9.78 5.45 2.36
CA ASN A 200 8.61 5.45 3.23
C ASN A 200 7.68 4.25 2.97
N ALA A 201 7.64 3.74 1.74
CA ALA A 201 6.91 2.52 1.38
C ALA A 201 7.69 1.21 1.69
N HIS A 202 8.88 1.30 2.30
CA HIS A 202 9.76 0.17 2.60
C HIS A 202 10.08 -0.72 1.37
N MET A 203 10.38 -0.09 0.25
CA MET A 203 10.85 -0.80 -0.95
C MET A 203 12.25 -1.40 -0.70
N GLY A 204 12.53 -2.53 -1.35
CA GLY A 204 13.80 -3.24 -1.27
C GLY A 204 14.84 -2.70 -2.25
N TRP A 205 16.08 -3.19 -2.12
CA TRP A 205 17.22 -2.74 -2.92
C TRP A 205 17.03 -2.75 -4.46
N PRO A 206 16.26 -3.67 -5.10
CA PRO A 206 16.11 -3.66 -6.56
C PRO A 206 15.40 -2.41 -7.07
N PHE A 207 14.51 -1.82 -6.27
CA PHE A 207 13.83 -0.58 -6.62
C PHE A 207 14.82 0.59 -6.67
N TYR A 208 15.74 0.68 -5.70
CA TYR A 208 16.76 1.73 -5.72
C TYR A 208 17.77 1.50 -6.84
N LEU A 209 18.14 0.24 -7.11
CA LEU A 209 19.01 -0.08 -8.24
C LEU A 209 18.38 0.31 -9.58
N SER A 210 17.06 0.15 -9.75
CA SER A 210 16.38 0.55 -10.98
C SER A 210 16.32 2.07 -11.18
N MET A 211 16.56 2.89 -10.15
CA MET A 211 16.64 4.35 -10.29
C MET A 211 17.87 4.78 -11.11
N ILE A 212 18.95 3.99 -11.12
CA ILE A 212 20.16 4.29 -11.89
C ILE A 212 19.87 4.30 -13.41
N PRO A 213 19.36 3.21 -14.03
CA PRO A 213 19.01 3.24 -15.44
C PRO A 213 17.84 4.18 -15.74
N ALA A 214 16.90 4.39 -14.80
CA ALA A 214 15.82 5.36 -14.98
C ALA A 214 16.35 6.79 -15.09
N PHE A 215 17.27 7.19 -14.21
CA PHE A 215 17.92 8.50 -14.27
C PHE A 215 18.82 8.61 -15.50
N GLY A 216 19.59 7.56 -15.81
CA GLY A 216 20.40 7.49 -17.03
C GLY A 216 19.57 7.69 -18.30
N HIS A 217 18.36 7.13 -18.36
CA HIS A 217 17.43 7.36 -19.48
C HIS A 217 16.99 8.83 -19.58
N LEU A 218 16.63 9.47 -18.46
CA LEU A 218 16.28 10.90 -18.45
C LEU A 218 17.46 11.77 -18.87
N LEU A 219 18.67 11.51 -18.35
CA LEU A 219 19.87 12.24 -18.74
C LEU A 219 20.18 12.05 -20.23
N TRP A 220 20.04 10.82 -20.74
CA TRP A 220 20.18 10.56 -22.17
C TRP A 220 19.17 11.37 -22.97
N GLN A 221 17.89 11.41 -22.60
CA GLN A 221 16.90 12.25 -23.27
C GLN A 221 17.31 13.74 -23.27
N ILE A 222 17.74 14.27 -22.12
CA ILE A 222 18.08 15.68 -21.94
C ILE A 222 19.33 16.10 -22.73
N PHE A 223 20.38 15.27 -22.74
CA PHE A 223 21.65 15.63 -23.37
C PHE A 223 21.73 15.25 -24.85
N SER A 224 21.03 14.21 -25.28
CA SER A 224 21.07 13.76 -26.67
C SER A 224 19.98 14.37 -27.55
N VAL A 225 19.03 15.11 -26.99
CA VAL A 225 18.01 15.80 -27.78
C VAL A 225 18.56 17.06 -28.44
N ASP A 226 18.28 17.19 -29.73
CA ASP A 226 18.38 18.44 -30.46
C ASP A 226 17.06 19.21 -30.34
N LEU A 227 17.05 20.23 -29.48
CA LEU A 227 15.87 21.08 -29.22
C LEU A 227 15.48 21.96 -30.42
N SER A 228 16.34 22.09 -31.43
CA SER A 228 16.02 22.82 -32.66
C SER A 228 15.30 21.95 -33.70
N ASN A 229 15.33 20.62 -33.51
CA ASN A 229 14.75 19.66 -34.43
C ASN A 229 13.48 19.04 -33.83
N GLY A 230 12.32 19.44 -34.35
CA GLY A 230 11.04 18.91 -33.90
C GLY A 230 10.91 17.38 -34.05
N LEU A 231 11.47 16.79 -35.11
CA LEU A 231 11.40 15.34 -35.30
C LEU A 231 12.20 14.60 -34.23
N ASP A 232 13.38 15.09 -33.86
CA ASP A 232 14.16 14.50 -32.77
C ASP A 232 13.45 14.67 -31.43
N CYS A 233 12.90 15.85 -31.15
CA CYS A 233 12.07 16.10 -29.96
C CYS A 233 10.91 15.09 -29.84
N PHE A 234 10.21 14.80 -30.95
CA PHE A 234 9.14 13.81 -30.99
C PHE A 234 9.64 12.38 -30.71
N MET A 235 10.78 12.00 -31.29
CA MET A 235 11.37 10.68 -31.07
C MET A 235 11.83 10.51 -29.62
N LYS A 236 12.42 11.54 -29.01
CA LYS A 236 12.80 11.54 -27.59
C LYS A 236 11.58 11.53 -26.68
N PHE A 237 10.50 12.20 -27.04
CA PHE A 237 9.23 12.09 -26.30
C PHE A 237 8.70 10.65 -26.29
N LYS A 238 8.75 9.94 -27.43
CA LYS A 238 8.28 8.54 -27.52
C LYS A 238 9.05 7.56 -26.64
N THR A 239 10.30 7.83 -26.32
CA THR A 239 11.10 6.95 -25.44
C THR A 239 10.72 7.08 -23.98
N SER A 240 9.99 8.13 -23.58
CA SER A 240 9.54 8.33 -22.19
C SER A 240 8.79 7.14 -21.60
N LYS A 241 8.09 6.35 -22.43
CA LYS A 241 7.46 5.09 -22.00
C LYS A 241 8.42 4.13 -21.27
N TRP A 242 9.70 4.13 -21.63
CA TRP A 242 10.71 3.28 -21.03
C TRP A 242 11.05 3.69 -19.60
N PHE A 243 11.00 4.99 -19.28
CA PHE A 243 11.18 5.44 -17.90
C PHE A 243 10.15 4.80 -16.98
N GLY A 244 8.86 4.89 -17.34
CA GLY A 244 7.78 4.26 -16.58
C GLY A 244 7.95 2.73 -16.47
N ALA A 245 8.37 2.07 -17.55
CA ALA A 245 8.61 0.63 -17.56
C ALA A 245 9.77 0.21 -16.64
N ILE A 246 10.89 0.94 -16.64
CA ILE A 246 12.05 0.68 -15.78
C ILE A 246 11.66 0.82 -14.31
N VAL A 247 10.97 1.90 -13.96
CA VAL A 247 10.51 2.16 -12.59
C VAL A 247 9.53 1.07 -12.13
N LEU A 248 8.58 0.68 -12.97
CA LEU A 248 7.62 -0.39 -12.67
C LEU A 248 8.32 -1.74 -12.48
N ALA A 249 9.26 -2.09 -13.36
CA ALA A 249 10.04 -3.32 -13.27
C ALA A 249 10.81 -3.42 -11.95
N GLY A 250 11.47 -2.33 -11.54
CA GLY A 250 12.15 -2.24 -10.24
C GLY A 250 11.21 -2.42 -9.05
N MET A 251 10.01 -1.82 -9.11
CA MET A 251 8.99 -2.01 -8.08
C MET A 251 8.51 -3.48 -7.99
N CYS A 252 8.32 -4.16 -9.12
CA CYS A 252 7.93 -5.57 -9.17
C CYS A 252 9.03 -6.47 -8.58
N MET A 253 10.26 -6.34 -9.09
CA MET A 253 11.41 -7.12 -8.62
C MET A 253 11.66 -6.94 -7.12
N SER A 254 11.54 -5.69 -6.63
CA SER A 254 11.67 -5.39 -5.21
C SER A 254 10.68 -6.17 -4.35
N LYS A 255 9.46 -6.40 -4.83
CA LYS A 255 8.44 -7.13 -4.09
C LYS A 255 8.64 -8.64 -4.16
N ASP A 256 9.04 -9.15 -5.32
CA ASP A 256 9.33 -10.56 -5.49
C ASP A 256 10.53 -11.00 -4.64
N ILE A 257 11.61 -10.22 -4.58
CA ILE A 257 12.75 -10.53 -3.71
C ILE A 257 12.33 -10.51 -2.24
N ARG A 258 11.50 -9.54 -1.82
CA ARG A 258 10.98 -9.48 -0.46
C ARG A 258 10.06 -10.66 -0.15
N ARG A 259 9.26 -11.09 -1.13
CA ARG A 259 8.44 -12.32 -1.03
C ARG A 259 9.32 -13.55 -0.85
N LEU A 260 10.40 -13.69 -1.62
CA LEU A 260 11.34 -14.81 -1.55
C LEU A 260 12.14 -14.83 -0.24
N THR A 261 12.63 -13.69 0.25
CA THR A 261 13.32 -13.62 1.56
C THR A 261 12.37 -13.91 2.70
N THR A 262 11.13 -13.42 2.63
CA THR A 262 10.11 -13.74 3.62
C THR A 262 9.70 -15.21 3.54
N ALA A 263 9.58 -15.78 2.33
CA ALA A 263 9.28 -17.20 2.12
C ALA A 263 10.41 -18.11 2.64
N SER A 264 11.67 -17.75 2.40
CA SER A 264 12.85 -18.46 2.91
C SER A 264 12.88 -18.46 4.45
N LYS A 265 12.59 -17.32 5.09
CA LYS A 265 12.38 -17.27 6.56
C LYS A 265 11.19 -18.11 7.02
N LYS A 266 10.09 -18.15 6.24
CA LYS A 266 8.88 -18.95 6.54
C LYS A 266 9.10 -20.45 6.45
N THR A 267 9.96 -20.94 5.55
CA THR A 267 10.30 -22.38 5.47
C THR A 267 11.10 -22.89 6.68
N SER A 268 11.81 -22.02 7.40
CA SER A 268 12.51 -22.41 8.64
C SER A 268 11.64 -22.32 9.89
N PHE A 269 10.45 -21.72 9.83
CA PHE A 269 9.53 -21.58 10.97
C PHE A 269 8.23 -22.37 10.76
N ALA A 270 8.36 -23.69 10.69
CA ALA A 270 7.25 -24.58 10.96
C ALA A 270 6.97 -24.60 12.47
N PHE A 271 6.19 -23.63 12.96
CA PHE A 271 5.66 -23.68 14.32
C PHE A 271 4.68 -24.84 14.44
N TRP A 272 5.10 -25.88 15.16
CA TRP A 272 4.22 -26.91 15.67
C TRP A 272 3.17 -26.28 16.58
N PRO A 273 1.92 -26.77 16.59
CA PRO A 273 0.90 -26.28 17.50
C PRO A 273 1.39 -26.36 18.96
N SER A 274 1.30 -25.25 19.69
CA SER A 274 1.94 -25.11 21.01
C SER A 274 1.02 -24.45 22.04
N TRP A 275 1.05 -24.93 23.28
CA TRP A 275 0.45 -24.28 24.43
C TRP A 275 1.38 -23.21 24.99
N LEU A 276 0.87 -22.02 25.27
CA LEU A 276 1.61 -21.00 26.01
C LEU A 276 1.11 -20.99 27.44
N TRP A 277 1.93 -21.51 28.36
CA TRP A 277 1.61 -21.55 29.77
C TRP A 277 2.43 -20.51 30.54
N GLN A 278 1.73 -19.67 31.30
CA GLN A 278 2.31 -18.67 32.17
C GLN A 278 1.35 -18.41 33.34
N ASN A 279 1.85 -17.78 34.40
CA ASN A 279 1.01 -17.26 35.48
C ASN A 279 0.00 -16.22 34.95
N PRO A 280 -1.15 -16.05 35.63
CA PRO A 280 -2.06 -14.94 35.35
C PRO A 280 -1.29 -13.60 35.30
N ASP A 281 -1.67 -12.72 34.38
CA ASP A 281 -1.13 -11.36 34.23
C ASP A 281 0.29 -11.20 33.62
N CYS A 282 0.91 -12.25 33.07
CA CYS A 282 2.24 -12.19 32.43
C CYS A 282 2.28 -11.73 30.95
N GLY A 283 1.21 -11.13 30.41
CA GLY A 283 1.23 -10.55 29.05
C GLY A 283 1.24 -11.55 27.90
N LYS A 284 0.55 -12.70 28.05
CA LYS A 284 0.42 -13.77 27.03
C LYS A 284 0.04 -13.23 25.64
N THR A 285 -0.93 -12.32 25.59
CA THR A 285 -1.39 -11.66 24.36
C THR A 285 -0.33 -10.74 23.75
N LEU A 286 0.54 -10.13 24.55
CA LEU A 286 1.63 -9.27 24.06
C LEU A 286 2.74 -10.08 23.40
N ILE A 287 3.08 -11.25 23.96
CA ILE A 287 4.05 -12.17 23.36
C ILE A 287 3.56 -12.65 22.00
N ALA A 288 2.29 -13.02 21.90
CA ALA A 288 1.70 -13.44 20.62
C ALA A 288 1.76 -12.33 19.55
N LYS A 289 1.52 -11.06 19.94
CA LYS A 289 1.67 -9.89 19.06
C LYS A 289 3.13 -9.56 18.73
N ALA A 290 4.07 -9.83 19.63
CA ALA A 290 5.50 -9.68 19.34
C ALA A 290 5.93 -10.70 18.27
N VAL A 291 5.50 -11.95 18.41
CA VAL A 291 5.74 -13.02 17.42
C VAL A 291 5.10 -12.69 16.06
N GLU A 292 3.89 -12.13 16.04
CA GLU A 292 3.25 -11.61 14.81
C GLU A 292 4.18 -10.62 14.09
N ASN A 293 4.67 -9.60 14.80
CA ASN A 293 5.51 -8.56 14.22
C ASN A 293 6.86 -9.08 13.73
N GLU A 294 7.45 -10.03 14.44
CA GLU A 294 8.74 -10.61 14.05
C GLU A 294 8.62 -11.53 12.83
N VAL A 295 7.54 -12.32 12.76
CA VAL A 295 7.28 -13.27 11.66
C VAL A 295 6.66 -12.59 10.43
N GLY A 296 5.99 -11.44 10.60
CA GLY A 296 5.26 -10.77 9.54
C GLY A 296 4.11 -11.61 8.98
N ALA A 297 3.45 -12.37 9.85
CA ALA A 297 2.28 -13.19 9.54
C ALA A 297 0.98 -12.43 9.86
N ASN A 298 -0.13 -12.80 9.23
CA ASN A 298 -1.44 -12.30 9.67
C ASN A 298 -1.76 -12.85 11.08
N PHE A 299 -2.42 -12.08 11.93
CA PHE A 299 -2.79 -12.53 13.28
C PHE A 299 -4.30 -12.54 13.43
N ILE A 300 -4.86 -13.70 13.77
CA ILE A 300 -6.27 -13.85 14.09
C ILE A 300 -6.38 -14.14 15.58
N HIS A 301 -6.80 -13.13 16.33
CA HIS A 301 -7.08 -13.22 17.75
C HIS A 301 -8.54 -13.63 17.97
N ILE A 302 -8.78 -14.61 18.83
CA ILE A 302 -10.11 -15.10 19.15
C ILE A 302 -10.18 -15.33 20.65
N LYS A 303 -11.24 -14.85 21.28
CA LYS A 303 -11.51 -15.23 22.67
C LYS A 303 -12.34 -16.51 22.68
N GLY A 304 -12.01 -17.46 23.56
CA GLY A 304 -12.71 -18.74 23.69
C GLY A 304 -14.24 -18.62 23.72
N PRO A 305 -14.82 -17.68 24.50
CA PRO A 305 -16.26 -17.45 24.52
C PRO A 305 -16.88 -17.00 23.18
N GLU A 306 -16.12 -16.39 22.27
CA GLU A 306 -16.61 -15.94 20.96
C GLU A 306 -16.93 -17.11 20.02
N LEU A 307 -16.43 -18.31 20.32
CA LEU A 307 -16.67 -19.53 19.54
C LEU A 307 -17.85 -20.35 20.07
N LEU A 308 -18.46 -19.95 21.19
CA LEU A 308 -19.53 -20.68 21.84
C LEU A 308 -20.89 -20.11 21.45
N ASN A 309 -21.66 -20.85 20.65
CA ASN A 309 -23.06 -20.57 20.36
C ASN A 309 -24.00 -21.57 21.06
N LYS A 310 -25.20 -21.08 21.39
CA LYS A 310 -26.27 -21.87 22.03
C LYS A 310 -26.92 -22.89 21.08
N TYR A 311 -26.78 -22.69 19.77
CA TYR A 311 -27.36 -23.55 18.75
C TYR A 311 -26.39 -24.65 18.32
N VAL A 312 -26.85 -25.89 18.36
CA VAL A 312 -26.06 -27.08 17.99
C VAL A 312 -25.60 -26.96 16.53
N GLY A 313 -24.28 -27.02 16.30
CA GLY A 313 -23.66 -26.96 14.96
C GLY A 313 -23.19 -25.57 14.50
N GLU A 314 -23.64 -24.49 15.12
CA GLU A 314 -23.16 -23.13 14.77
C GLU A 314 -21.71 -22.90 15.20
N SER A 315 -21.32 -23.34 16.40
CA SER A 315 -19.94 -23.26 16.90
C SER A 315 -18.95 -23.98 15.98
N GLU A 316 -19.33 -25.14 15.44
CA GLU A 316 -18.48 -25.89 14.49
C GLU A 316 -18.37 -25.17 13.14
N SER A 317 -19.45 -24.57 12.66
CA SER A 317 -19.47 -23.76 11.44
C SER A 317 -18.54 -22.55 11.55
N GLU A 318 -18.55 -21.84 12.68
CA GLU A 318 -17.67 -20.70 12.93
C GLU A 318 -16.19 -21.12 12.99
N VAL A 319 -15.87 -22.24 13.64
CA VAL A 319 -14.52 -22.81 13.63
C VAL A 319 -14.09 -23.17 12.20
N ARG A 320 -14.95 -23.79 11.38
CA ARG A 320 -14.61 -24.09 9.97
C ARG A 320 -14.36 -22.82 9.15
N LYS A 321 -15.20 -21.79 9.30
CA LYS A 321 -15.05 -20.48 8.62
C LYS A 321 -13.76 -19.79 9.03
N LEU A 322 -13.43 -19.81 10.33
CA LEU A 322 -12.20 -19.28 10.86
C LEU A 322 -10.97 -19.91 10.20
N PHE A 323 -10.92 -21.24 10.15
CA PHE A 323 -9.80 -21.96 9.54
C PHE A 323 -9.74 -21.74 8.01
N ALA A 324 -10.89 -21.63 7.34
CA ALA A 324 -10.93 -21.25 5.92
C ALA A 324 -10.36 -19.85 5.69
N ARG A 325 -10.75 -18.87 6.53
CA ARG A 325 -10.22 -17.51 6.51
C ARG A 325 -8.71 -17.49 6.80
N ALA A 326 -8.24 -18.29 7.74
CA ALA A 326 -6.82 -18.42 8.01
C ALA A 326 -6.08 -18.94 6.78
N ARG A 327 -6.55 -20.04 6.16
CA ARG A 327 -5.94 -20.62 4.94
C ARG A 327 -5.80 -19.61 3.80
N THR A 328 -6.84 -18.82 3.52
CA THR A 328 -6.79 -17.78 2.49
C THR A 328 -5.80 -16.66 2.83
N ASN A 329 -5.56 -16.42 4.12
CA ASN A 329 -4.63 -15.41 4.63
C ASN A 329 -3.25 -16.00 4.99
N SER A 330 -2.83 -17.10 4.35
CA SER A 330 -1.52 -17.70 4.59
C SER A 330 -0.38 -16.71 4.31
N PRO A 331 0.60 -16.57 5.21
CA PRO A 331 0.72 -17.23 6.52
C PRO A 331 -0.01 -16.45 7.60
N CYS A 332 -0.67 -17.17 8.51
CA CYS A 332 -1.42 -16.60 9.60
C CYS A 332 -1.16 -17.37 10.89
N ILE A 333 -1.08 -16.65 12.01
CA ILE A 333 -1.09 -17.15 13.38
C ILE A 333 -2.53 -17.06 13.86
N ILE A 334 -3.05 -18.14 14.46
CA ILE A 334 -4.34 -18.11 15.14
C ILE A 334 -4.08 -18.22 16.64
N PHE A 335 -4.47 -17.18 17.36
CA PHE A 335 -4.31 -17.09 18.81
C PHE A 335 -5.67 -17.26 19.48
N PHE A 336 -5.77 -18.28 20.32
CA PHE A 336 -6.95 -18.53 21.13
C PHE A 336 -6.66 -18.03 22.55
N ASP A 337 -7.31 -16.95 22.92
CA ASP A 337 -7.28 -16.44 24.29
C ASP A 337 -8.40 -17.10 25.10
N GLU A 338 -8.18 -17.38 26.39
CA GLU A 338 -9.22 -17.89 27.31
C GLU A 338 -9.92 -19.17 26.82
N LEU A 339 -9.17 -20.13 26.30
CA LEU A 339 -9.74 -21.42 25.90
C LEU A 339 -10.06 -22.27 27.14
N LEU A 340 -11.24 -22.08 27.72
CA LEU A 340 -11.75 -22.92 28.80
C LEU A 340 -12.31 -24.22 28.23
N ILE A 341 -11.60 -25.33 28.48
CA ILE A 341 -12.10 -26.68 28.23
C ILE A 341 -12.68 -27.20 29.55
N GLU A 342 -13.98 -26.96 29.77
CA GLU A 342 -14.69 -27.59 30.89
C GLU A 342 -15.05 -29.03 30.53
N LEU A 343 -14.22 -30.00 30.93
CA LEU A 343 -14.50 -31.44 30.73
C LEU A 343 -15.45 -32.05 31.77
N HIS A 344 -16.16 -31.24 32.55
CA HIS A 344 -17.13 -31.75 33.52
C HIS A 344 -18.52 -31.89 32.88
N GLY A 345 -18.67 -32.97 32.11
CA GLY A 345 -19.93 -33.34 31.48
C GLY A 345 -20.20 -34.84 31.60
N ALA A 346 -20.18 -35.38 32.83
CA ALA A 346 -20.69 -36.73 33.08
C ALA A 346 -21.84 -36.77 34.10
N ASP A 347 -21.97 -35.81 35.03
CA ASP A 347 -23.09 -35.82 35.97
C ASP A 347 -23.70 -34.43 36.18
N ASN A 348 -24.93 -34.27 35.67
CA ASN A 348 -25.92 -33.25 36.04
C ASN A 348 -25.65 -31.77 35.70
N ARG A 349 -25.92 -31.37 34.44
CA ARG A 349 -27.02 -30.46 34.01
C ARG A 349 -26.77 -29.83 32.63
N GLN A 350 -27.88 -29.43 32.01
CA GLN A 350 -28.05 -29.09 30.59
C GLN A 350 -27.19 -27.91 30.08
N GLY A 351 -26.46 -28.18 28.99
CA GLY A 351 -26.33 -27.26 27.86
C GLY A 351 -25.10 -26.37 27.80
N VAL A 352 -23.90 -26.93 27.55
CA VAL A 352 -22.87 -26.38 26.65
C VAL A 352 -21.95 -27.56 26.22
N PHE A 353 -21.70 -27.69 24.92
CA PHE A 353 -20.85 -28.73 24.34
C PHE A 353 -19.38 -28.25 24.28
N VAL A 354 -18.46 -29.06 24.80
CA VAL A 354 -17.01 -28.86 24.67
C VAL A 354 -16.60 -29.05 23.21
N ILE A 355 -15.95 -28.05 22.61
CA ILE A 355 -15.46 -28.09 21.23
C ILE A 355 -14.30 -29.09 21.15
N GLY A 356 -14.64 -30.34 20.88
CA GLY A 356 -13.72 -31.31 20.28
C GLY A 356 -13.55 -30.96 18.80
N ALA A 357 -12.61 -30.06 18.48
CA ALA A 357 -12.25 -29.79 17.09
C ALA A 357 -11.56 -31.04 16.49
N THR A 358 -12.40 -31.88 15.86
CA THR A 358 -12.10 -32.78 14.74
C THR A 358 -10.86 -33.68 14.87
N ASN A 359 -11.09 -35.00 14.89
CA ASN A 359 -10.08 -36.07 14.95
C ASN A 359 -9.03 -36.11 13.81
N ARG A 360 -8.97 -35.13 12.92
CA ARG A 360 -7.97 -35.02 11.84
C ARG A 360 -7.96 -33.58 11.32
N ILE A 361 -7.16 -32.72 11.95
CA ILE A 361 -6.74 -31.48 11.31
C ILE A 361 -5.52 -31.86 10.45
N GLU A 362 -5.71 -32.06 9.14
CA GLU A 362 -4.57 -32.21 8.23
C GLU A 362 -3.82 -30.87 8.12
N VAL A 363 -2.83 -30.66 8.98
CA VAL A 363 -1.98 -29.48 8.98
C VAL A 363 -0.83 -29.71 8.01
N LYS A 364 -1.06 -29.51 6.70
CA LYS A 364 0.02 -29.62 5.71
C LYS A 364 0.76 -28.32 5.42
N SER A 365 0.32 -27.14 5.89
CA SER A 365 1.00 -25.88 5.54
C SER A 365 0.70 -24.65 6.43
N PHE A 366 0.29 -24.81 7.69
CA PHE A 366 -0.24 -23.69 8.47
C PHE A 366 0.20 -23.69 9.94
N SER A 367 1.03 -22.73 10.33
CA SER A 367 1.83 -22.77 11.56
C SER A 367 1.31 -21.82 12.66
N ALA A 368 1.42 -22.29 13.91
CA ALA A 368 1.18 -21.62 15.19
C ALA A 368 -0.29 -21.44 15.63
N TYR A 369 -0.79 -22.45 16.36
CA TYR A 369 -1.81 -22.30 17.39
C TYR A 369 -1.09 -21.98 18.69
N ILE A 370 -1.43 -20.84 19.30
CA ILE A 370 -1.06 -20.55 20.67
C ILE A 370 -2.35 -20.38 21.43
N SER A 371 -2.59 -21.27 22.39
CA SER A 371 -3.66 -21.12 23.35
C SER A 371 -3.06 -20.76 24.70
N SER A 372 -3.58 -19.68 25.30
CA SER A 372 -3.28 -19.31 26.68
C SER A 372 -4.13 -20.18 27.60
N TYR A 373 -3.49 -20.82 28.59
CA TYR A 373 -4.23 -21.54 29.63
C TYR A 373 -3.68 -21.17 31.00
N ASP A 374 -4.57 -21.07 31.99
CA ASP A 374 -4.25 -20.63 33.35
C ASP A 374 -4.01 -21.81 34.32
N ARG A 375 -4.48 -23.03 34.01
CA ARG A 375 -4.28 -24.25 34.83
C ARG A 375 -3.96 -25.53 34.06
N ILE A 376 -2.72 -25.72 33.58
CA ILE A 376 -2.32 -26.91 32.80
C ILE A 376 -2.77 -28.26 33.42
N GLU A 377 -2.89 -28.33 34.74
CA GLU A 377 -3.34 -29.49 35.53
C GLU A 377 -4.74 -30.02 35.15
N VAL A 378 -5.62 -29.19 34.58
CA VAL A 378 -6.99 -29.55 34.22
C VAL A 378 -7.11 -30.01 32.75
N MET A 379 -6.00 -30.00 32.01
CA MET A 379 -6.00 -30.27 30.58
C MET A 379 -6.03 -31.79 30.29
N ASP A 380 -6.89 -32.19 29.35
CA ASP A 380 -6.96 -33.57 28.89
C ASP A 380 -5.65 -34.01 28.23
N GLN A 381 -5.13 -35.17 28.66
CA GLN A 381 -3.99 -35.82 28.04
C GLN A 381 -4.22 -36.11 26.55
N ALA A 382 -5.47 -36.23 26.10
CA ALA A 382 -5.83 -36.38 24.69
C ALA A 382 -5.44 -35.18 23.82
N LEU A 383 -5.29 -33.97 24.38
CA LEU A 383 -4.88 -32.76 23.67
C LEU A 383 -3.36 -32.61 23.57
N LEU A 384 -2.64 -33.17 24.54
CA LEU A 384 -1.17 -33.17 24.63
C LEU A 384 -0.49 -34.18 23.69
N ARG A 385 -1.26 -34.94 22.91
CA ARG A 385 -0.69 -35.90 21.95
C ARG A 385 0.13 -35.18 20.88
N PRO A 386 1.29 -35.73 20.46
CA PRO A 386 2.20 -35.10 19.49
C PRO A 386 1.55 -34.70 18.15
N GLU A 387 0.46 -35.38 17.76
CA GLU A 387 -0.28 -35.12 16.52
C GLU A 387 -1.35 -34.02 16.64
N ARG A 388 -1.54 -33.42 17.82
CA ARG A 388 -2.50 -32.33 18.09
C ARG A 388 -1.79 -31.07 18.60
N LEU A 389 -1.82 -30.81 19.90
CA LEU A 389 -1.23 -29.62 20.55
C LEU A 389 -0.12 -30.07 21.51
N GLY A 390 0.91 -30.71 20.97
CA GLY A 390 1.87 -31.49 21.75
C GLY A 390 3.02 -30.71 22.41
N LYS A 391 3.27 -29.45 22.04
CA LYS A 391 4.37 -28.66 22.64
C LYS A 391 3.83 -27.68 23.68
N ILE A 392 4.45 -27.65 24.85
CA ILE A 392 4.15 -26.66 25.90
C ILE A 392 5.34 -25.72 26.00
N LEU A 393 5.09 -24.42 25.80
CA LEU A 393 6.04 -23.34 26.00
C LEU A 393 5.71 -22.68 27.33
N TYR A 394 6.56 -22.93 28.33
CA TYR A 394 6.48 -22.24 29.61
C TYR A 394 7.22 -20.91 29.54
N VAL A 395 6.55 -19.83 29.96
CA VAL A 395 7.22 -18.54 30.18
C VAL A 395 7.34 -18.32 31.68
N PRO A 396 8.58 -18.31 32.23
CA PRO A 396 8.80 -18.06 33.64
C PRO A 396 8.51 -16.60 33.99
N LEU A 397 8.41 -16.31 35.30
CA LEU A 397 8.37 -14.93 35.77
C LEU A 397 9.65 -14.19 35.35
N PRO A 398 9.56 -12.91 34.98
CA PRO A 398 10.71 -12.15 34.50
C PRO A 398 11.77 -12.05 35.60
N GLY A 399 13.04 -12.22 35.24
CA GLY A 399 14.19 -12.03 36.11
C GLY A 399 14.41 -10.57 36.53
N ALA A 400 15.36 -10.33 37.43
CA ALA A 400 15.74 -9.00 37.93
C ALA A 400 15.97 -7.97 36.81
N ASN A 401 16.79 -8.31 35.82
CA ASN A 401 17.14 -7.44 34.70
C ASN A 401 15.97 -7.26 33.71
N GLU A 402 15.14 -8.28 33.54
CA GLU A 402 13.97 -8.25 32.65
C GLU A 402 12.87 -7.36 33.22
N ARG A 403 12.67 -7.37 34.55
CA ARG A 403 11.75 -6.45 35.24
C ARG A 403 12.12 -4.99 35.00
N VAL A 404 13.41 -4.66 35.08
CA VAL A 404 13.92 -3.31 34.78
C VAL A 404 13.63 -2.94 33.31
N ALA A 405 13.85 -3.86 32.37
CA ALA A 405 13.55 -3.62 30.95
C ALA A 405 12.06 -3.40 30.68
N ILE A 406 11.18 -4.18 31.31
CA ILE A 406 9.72 -4.02 31.24
C ILE A 406 9.32 -2.64 31.81
N MET A 407 9.89 -2.26 32.95
CA MET A 407 9.61 -0.98 33.59
C MET A 407 10.04 0.21 32.72
N LYS A 408 11.26 0.15 32.14
CA LYS A 408 11.77 1.13 31.17
C LYS A 408 10.86 1.25 29.94
N ALA A 409 10.33 0.13 29.43
CA ALA A 409 9.39 0.15 28.31
C ALA A 409 8.07 0.86 28.65
N HIS A 410 7.52 0.66 29.85
CA HIS A 410 6.32 1.37 30.32
C HIS A 410 6.57 2.84 30.67
N ALA A 411 7.77 3.16 31.15
CA ALA A 411 8.26 4.47 31.51
C ALA A 411 8.49 5.41 30.31
N HIS A 412 8.88 4.86 29.15
CA HIS A 412 9.32 5.62 27.97
C HIS A 412 8.34 6.73 27.49
N LYS A 413 7.04 6.62 27.78
CA LYS A 413 6.02 7.61 27.37
C LYS A 413 5.37 8.36 28.52
N ARG A 414 5.92 8.26 29.74
CA ARG A 414 5.36 8.90 30.93
C ARG A 414 6.37 9.90 31.51
N PRO A 415 5.92 11.07 31.99
CA PRO A 415 6.78 11.97 32.73
C PRO A 415 7.22 11.25 34.01
N ILE A 416 8.52 11.18 34.24
CA ILE A 416 9.14 10.59 35.42
C ILE A 416 10.03 11.66 36.04
N ASP A 417 9.96 11.80 37.36
CA ASP A 417 10.80 12.72 38.12
C ASP A 417 12.28 12.35 37.97
N ALA A 418 13.16 13.35 37.87
CA ALA A 418 14.59 13.16 37.67
C ALA A 418 15.28 12.36 38.79
N ASN A 419 14.64 12.24 39.95
CA ASN A 419 15.16 11.49 41.10
C ASN A 419 14.79 10.00 41.09
N VAL A 420 13.99 9.53 40.11
CA VAL A 420 13.57 8.13 40.04
C VAL A 420 14.58 7.32 39.22
N ASP A 421 15.39 6.53 39.90
CA ASP A 421 16.27 5.55 39.27
C ASP A 421 15.55 4.21 39.06
N LEU A 422 15.25 3.91 37.79
CA LEU A 422 14.57 2.68 37.36
C LEU A 422 15.47 1.44 37.50
N ASP A 423 16.79 1.62 37.65
CA ASP A 423 17.76 0.53 37.78
C ASP A 423 17.86 -0.04 39.20
N LEU A 424 17.25 0.62 40.20
CA LEU A 424 17.17 0.18 41.60
C LEU A 424 15.97 -0.75 41.89
N TRP A 425 15.12 -1.03 40.91
CA TRP A 425 13.90 -1.84 41.07
C TRP A 425 13.97 -3.39 41.01
N PRO A 426 15.11 -4.10 41.00
CA PRO A 426 15.11 -5.56 40.86
C PRO A 426 14.37 -6.37 41.95
N GLU A 427 14.10 -5.83 43.14
CA GLU A 427 13.64 -6.61 44.31
C GLU A 427 12.12 -6.80 44.44
N TRP A 428 11.31 -6.19 43.57
CA TRP A 428 9.85 -6.16 43.76
C TRP A 428 9.16 -7.27 42.97
N SER A 429 8.35 -8.09 43.65
CA SER A 429 7.50 -9.11 43.03
C SER A 429 6.22 -8.49 42.45
N GLY A 430 5.50 -9.19 41.56
CA GLY A 430 4.23 -8.70 40.98
C GLY A 430 3.17 -8.31 42.01
N ALA A 431 3.19 -8.94 43.20
CA ALA A 431 2.34 -8.57 44.34
C ALA A 431 2.71 -7.20 44.96
N THR A 432 3.97 -6.79 44.86
CA THR A 432 4.44 -5.49 45.33
C THR A 432 4.05 -4.37 44.35
N ILE A 433 3.97 -4.64 43.05
CA ILE A 433 3.54 -3.68 42.01
C ILE A 433 2.04 -3.35 42.14
N TYR A 434 1.20 -4.34 42.48
CA TYR A 434 -0.24 -4.11 42.70
C TYR A 434 -0.51 -3.20 43.92
N ARG A 435 0.33 -3.26 44.96
CA ARG A 435 0.28 -2.32 46.10
C ARG A 435 0.71 -0.90 45.74
N VAL A 436 1.56 -0.71 44.72
CA VAL A 436 1.99 0.64 44.28
C VAL A 436 0.88 1.35 43.50
N GLN A 437 0.05 0.63 42.74
CA GLN A 437 -1.09 1.24 42.03
C GLN A 437 -2.17 1.83 42.96
N THR A 438 -2.15 1.50 44.26
CA THR A 438 -3.11 2.01 45.25
C THR A 438 -2.55 3.12 46.15
N LEU A 439 -1.29 3.50 45.97
CA LEU A 439 -0.72 4.68 46.63
C LEU A 439 -0.86 5.90 45.71
N PRO A 440 -1.35 7.04 46.22
CA PRO A 440 -1.46 8.24 45.42
C PRO A 440 -0.05 8.76 45.11
N LEU A 441 0.32 8.69 43.84
CA LEU A 441 1.54 9.32 43.32
C LEU A 441 1.31 10.84 43.32
N TRP A 442 1.82 11.52 44.34
CA TRP A 442 2.03 12.97 44.39
C TRP A 442 3.51 13.26 44.29
#